data_AF-A0A6C1Y2F8-F1
#
_entry.id   AF-A0A6C1Y2F8-F1
#
_cell.length_a   1.000
_cell.length_b   1.000
_cell.length_c   1.000
_cell.angle_alpha   90.00
_cell.angle_beta   90.00
_cell.angle_gamma   90.00
#
_symmetry.space_group_name_H-M   'P 1'
#
loop_
_entity.id
_entity.type
_entity.pdbx_description
1 polymer ?
#
loop_
_entity_poly.entity_id
_entity_poly.type
_entity_poly.pdbx_seq_one_letter_code
_entity_poly.pdbx_strand_id
1 'polypeptide(L)'
;MSNLIQTLLSIKSPYDSFIDRPELIEGYTEDEIKQIEQKYNIPIHGQFKELLMTMGKCSGGILRGDDIYIYRETRDEYDFSDAMRQEIHEDLDCQEFIKNMGNINFVEKKYFEFAGINEHMIKYFMLLANQDDIIYEWDTNEDTVREFGTLFDFLKYYRQIIFSRITGKEHNYFKELTTGRLL
;
A
#
# COMPACT_ATOMS: atom_id res chain seq x y z
N MET A 1 0.62 -21.15 -6.31
CA MET A 1 0.29 -20.11 -5.31
C MET A 1 1.61 -19.62 -4.72
N SER A 2 1.91 -18.33 -4.76
CA SER A 2 3.21 -17.80 -4.31
C SER A 2 3.42 -18.05 -2.81
N ASN A 3 4.68 -18.08 -2.36
CA ASN A 3 5.03 -18.23 -0.94
C ASN A 3 4.41 -17.09 -0.10
N LEU A 4 4.35 -15.88 -0.66
CA LEU A 4 3.68 -14.73 -0.05
C LEU A 4 2.19 -15.00 0.24
N ILE A 5 1.42 -15.49 -0.74
CA ILE A 5 -0.02 -15.77 -0.54
C ILE A 5 -0.22 -16.80 0.57
N GLN A 6 0.55 -17.90 0.55
CA GLN A 6 0.42 -18.94 1.58
C GLN A 6 0.74 -18.40 2.98
N THR A 7 1.79 -17.58 3.08
CA THR A 7 2.16 -16.92 4.33
C THR A 7 1.03 -16.02 4.84
N LEU A 8 0.50 -15.14 4.00
CA LEU A 8 -0.56 -14.20 4.39
C LEU A 8 -1.89 -14.91 4.74
N LEU A 9 -2.25 -15.99 4.03
CA LEU A 9 -3.44 -16.79 4.34
C LEU A 9 -3.32 -17.56 5.66
N SER A 10 -2.10 -17.91 6.07
CA SER A 10 -1.86 -18.56 7.36
C SER A 10 -2.03 -17.60 8.55
N ILE A 11 -2.03 -16.29 8.29
CA ILE A 11 -2.23 -15.25 9.29
C ILE A 11 -3.70 -14.79 9.23
N LYS A 12 -4.43 -14.99 10.32
CA LYS A 12 -5.80 -14.52 10.47
C LYS A 12 -5.96 -13.72 11.76
N SER A 13 -6.40 -12.48 11.62
CA SER A 13 -6.91 -11.70 12.74
C SER A 13 -8.23 -12.31 13.22
N PRO A 14 -8.43 -12.52 14.53
CA PRO A 14 -9.71 -12.99 15.07
C PRO A 14 -10.83 -11.94 14.96
N TYR A 15 -10.47 -10.70 14.62
CA TYR A 15 -11.40 -9.59 14.46
C TYR A 15 -11.76 -9.34 12.99
N ASP A 16 -11.20 -10.11 12.08
CA ASP A 16 -11.51 -10.03 10.66
C ASP A 16 -12.66 -10.97 10.28
N SER A 17 -13.82 -10.40 9.97
CA SER A 17 -14.97 -11.18 9.47
C SER A 17 -14.97 -11.35 7.95
N PHE A 18 -14.05 -10.72 7.23
CA PHE A 18 -14.02 -10.74 5.76
C PHE A 18 -13.61 -12.11 5.23
N ILE A 19 -14.32 -12.57 4.20
CA ILE A 19 -14.08 -13.88 3.61
C ILE A 19 -13.01 -13.75 2.53
N ASP A 20 -11.87 -14.39 2.78
CA ASP A 20 -10.83 -14.59 1.79
C ASP A 20 -11.34 -15.48 0.65
N ARG A 21 -11.07 -15.08 -0.59
CA ARG A 21 -11.35 -15.79 -1.85
C ARG A 21 -10.05 -15.93 -2.64
N PRO A 22 -9.12 -16.81 -2.22
CA PRO A 22 -7.81 -16.95 -2.85
C PRO A 22 -7.88 -17.33 -4.33
N GLU A 23 -8.99 -17.92 -4.77
CA GLU A 23 -9.28 -18.22 -6.17
C GLU A 23 -9.48 -16.99 -7.06
N LEU A 24 -9.73 -15.82 -6.47
CA LEU A 24 -9.89 -14.55 -7.16
C LEU A 24 -8.62 -13.70 -7.16
N ILE A 25 -7.53 -14.17 -6.54
CA ILE A 25 -6.27 -13.43 -6.52
C ILE A 25 -5.74 -13.28 -7.94
N GLU A 26 -5.48 -12.03 -8.32
CA GLU A 26 -4.98 -11.69 -9.65
C GLU A 26 -3.94 -10.58 -9.52
N GLY A 27 -2.82 -10.73 -10.22
CA GLY A 27 -1.78 -9.72 -10.26
C GLY A 27 -1.52 -9.18 -11.65
N TYR A 28 -0.70 -8.13 -11.71
CA TYR A 28 -0.29 -7.52 -12.97
C TYR A 28 0.73 -8.38 -13.70
N THR A 29 0.62 -8.38 -15.03
CA THR A 29 1.66 -8.89 -15.93
C THR A 29 2.85 -7.94 -15.98
N GLU A 30 4.01 -8.41 -16.43
CA GLU A 30 5.20 -7.56 -16.63
C GLU A 30 4.94 -6.34 -17.51
N ASP A 31 4.09 -6.46 -18.54
CA ASP A 31 3.78 -5.34 -19.42
C ASP A 31 2.83 -4.34 -18.75
N GLU A 32 1.93 -4.79 -17.89
CA GLU A 32 1.11 -3.90 -17.06
C GLU A 32 1.96 -3.20 -16.00
N ILE A 33 2.95 -3.88 -15.39
CA ILE A 33 3.91 -3.24 -14.49
C ILE A 33 4.63 -2.10 -15.21
N LYS A 34 5.14 -2.31 -16.42
CA LYS A 34 5.79 -1.23 -17.21
C LYS A 34 4.83 -0.07 -17.51
N GLN A 35 3.56 -0.35 -17.78
CA GLN A 35 2.55 0.69 -17.99
C GLN A 35 2.34 1.52 -16.73
N ILE A 36 2.28 0.88 -15.56
CA ILE A 36 2.18 1.56 -14.26
C ILE A 36 3.42 2.43 -14.01
N GLU A 37 4.63 1.89 -14.22
CA GLU A 37 5.88 2.66 -14.05
C GLU A 37 5.88 3.92 -14.93
N GLN A 38 5.47 3.79 -16.19
CA GLN A 38 5.40 4.90 -17.13
C GLN A 38 4.32 5.92 -16.76
N LYS A 39 3.14 5.45 -16.35
CA LYS A 39 1.99 6.28 -16.03
C LYS A 39 2.25 7.15 -14.81
N TYR A 40 2.81 6.57 -13.75
CA TYR A 40 3.01 7.24 -12.46
C TYR A 40 4.43 7.78 -12.24
N ASN A 41 5.33 7.52 -13.19
CA ASN A 41 6.74 7.88 -13.10
C ASN A 41 7.39 7.34 -11.81
N ILE A 42 7.11 6.08 -11.47
CA ILE A 42 7.65 5.39 -10.29
C ILE A 42 8.44 4.15 -10.70
N PRO A 43 9.54 3.83 -10.01
CA PRO A 43 10.23 2.56 -10.20
C PRO A 43 9.51 1.44 -9.42
N ILE A 44 9.27 0.31 -10.07
CA ILE A 44 8.65 -0.88 -9.46
C ILE A 44 9.66 -2.03 -9.45
N HIS A 45 10.07 -2.43 -8.25
CA HIS A 45 11.12 -3.44 -8.04
C HIS A 45 10.87 -4.21 -6.73
N GLY A 46 11.73 -5.19 -6.45
CA GLY A 46 11.75 -5.91 -5.18
C GLY A 46 10.40 -6.52 -4.78
N GLN A 47 10.11 -6.43 -3.49
CA GLN A 47 8.87 -6.91 -2.88
C GLN A 47 7.64 -6.15 -3.37
N PHE A 48 7.79 -4.88 -3.77
CA PHE A 48 6.66 -4.11 -4.32
C PHE A 48 6.23 -4.67 -5.68
N LYS A 49 7.20 -4.99 -6.54
CA LYS A 49 6.93 -5.71 -7.79
C LYS A 49 6.30 -7.07 -7.54
N GLU A 50 6.82 -7.85 -6.59
CA GLU A 50 6.26 -9.17 -6.25
C GLU A 50 4.81 -9.06 -5.77
N LEU A 51 4.49 -8.07 -4.93
CA LEU A 51 3.13 -7.81 -4.47
C LEU A 51 2.20 -7.51 -5.66
N LEU A 52 2.58 -6.55 -6.51
CA LEU A 52 1.77 -6.12 -7.64
C LEU A 52 1.54 -7.25 -8.65
N MET A 53 2.57 -8.04 -8.95
CA MET A 53 2.45 -9.20 -9.84
C MET A 53 1.72 -10.39 -9.24
N THR A 54 1.69 -10.48 -7.90
CA THR A 54 0.98 -11.56 -7.20
C THR A 54 -0.51 -11.25 -7.06
N MET A 55 -0.85 -10.03 -6.68
CA MET A 55 -2.21 -9.70 -6.24
C MET A 55 -2.61 -8.23 -6.46
N GLY A 56 -1.85 -7.47 -7.26
CA GLY A 56 -2.09 -6.05 -7.49
C GLY A 56 -3.42 -5.72 -8.17
N LYS A 57 -4.04 -6.67 -8.91
CA LYS A 57 -5.39 -6.50 -9.51
C LYS A 57 -6.48 -6.94 -8.56
N CYS A 58 -6.27 -8.01 -7.81
CA CYS A 58 -7.18 -8.44 -6.76
C CYS A 58 -6.42 -9.19 -5.66
N SER A 59 -6.61 -8.74 -4.42
CA SER A 59 -6.03 -9.35 -3.22
C SER A 59 -6.72 -10.65 -2.78
N GLY A 60 -7.87 -10.97 -3.40
CA GLY A 60 -8.72 -12.07 -2.95
C GLY A 60 -9.22 -11.90 -1.51
N GLY A 61 -9.31 -10.67 -0.98
CA GLY A 61 -9.74 -10.41 0.41
C GLY A 61 -8.62 -10.42 1.44
N ILE A 62 -7.40 -10.82 1.05
CA ILE A 62 -6.24 -10.85 1.96
C ILE A 62 -5.87 -9.43 2.42
N LEU A 63 -5.96 -8.47 1.51
CA LEU A 63 -5.70 -7.05 1.75
C LEU A 63 -6.97 -6.22 1.45
N ARG A 64 -7.14 -5.09 2.14
CA ARG A 64 -8.34 -4.25 2.02
C ARG A 64 -8.04 -2.82 1.58
N GLY A 65 -8.91 -2.28 0.73
CA GLY A 65 -8.82 -0.94 0.16
C GLY A 65 -8.87 0.21 1.16
N ASP A 66 -9.61 0.10 2.27
CA ASP A 66 -9.71 1.21 3.22
C ASP A 66 -8.34 1.61 3.79
N ASP A 67 -7.51 0.62 4.14
CA ASP A 67 -6.19 0.85 4.72
C ASP A 67 -5.06 0.77 3.68
N ILE A 68 -5.18 -0.08 2.66
CA ILE A 68 -4.12 -0.32 1.65
C ILE A 68 -4.48 0.42 0.36
N TYR A 69 -3.76 1.50 0.07
CA TYR A 69 -4.22 2.51 -0.89
C TYR A 69 -4.26 2.07 -2.35
N ILE A 70 -3.47 1.06 -2.74
CA ILE A 70 -3.53 0.51 -4.09
C ILE A 70 -4.86 -0.21 -4.39
N TYR A 71 -5.65 -0.52 -3.36
CA TYR A 71 -7.00 -1.10 -3.47
C TYR A 71 -8.10 -0.10 -3.07
N ARG A 72 -7.76 1.14 -2.68
CA ARG A 72 -8.72 2.12 -2.18
C ARG A 72 -9.52 2.72 -3.32
N GLU A 73 -10.83 2.58 -3.30
CA GLU A 73 -11.69 3.14 -4.36
C GLU A 73 -11.58 4.66 -4.50
N THR A 74 -11.37 5.38 -3.39
CA THR A 74 -11.28 6.85 -3.40
C THR A 74 -9.93 7.38 -3.86
N ARG A 75 -8.94 6.51 -4.11
CA ARG A 75 -7.66 6.92 -4.70
C ARG A 75 -7.77 6.86 -6.21
N ASP A 76 -7.18 7.84 -6.88
CA ASP A 76 -7.13 7.91 -8.33
C ASP A 76 -5.71 8.17 -8.84
N GLU A 77 -5.59 8.45 -10.15
CA GLU A 77 -4.30 8.62 -10.81
C GLU A 77 -3.48 9.78 -10.22
N TYR A 78 -4.16 10.80 -9.69
CA TYR A 78 -3.54 11.97 -9.10
C TYR A 78 -2.73 11.61 -7.85
N ASP A 79 -3.27 10.73 -7.01
CA ASP A 79 -2.70 10.36 -5.70
C ASP A 79 -1.31 9.72 -5.80
N PHE A 80 -0.98 9.14 -6.95
CA PHE A 80 0.31 8.50 -7.20
C PHE A 80 1.19 9.29 -8.18
N SER A 81 0.79 10.51 -8.52
CA SER A 81 1.48 11.38 -9.48
C SER A 81 2.61 12.19 -8.85
N ASP A 82 3.52 12.70 -9.68
CA ASP A 82 4.56 13.64 -9.22
C ASP A 82 3.97 14.99 -8.77
N ALA A 83 2.81 15.39 -9.30
CA ALA A 83 2.12 16.61 -8.89
C ALA A 83 1.69 16.53 -7.43
N MET A 84 1.10 15.40 -7.02
CA MET A 84 0.72 15.18 -5.63
C MET A 84 1.94 15.13 -4.70
N ARG A 85 3.03 14.47 -5.12
CA ARG A 85 4.29 14.48 -4.36
C ARG A 85 4.84 15.89 -4.18
N GLN A 86 4.73 16.74 -5.20
CA GLN A 86 5.12 18.13 -5.12
C GLN A 86 4.23 18.91 -4.16
N GLU A 87 2.91 18.70 -4.20
CA GLU A 87 1.98 19.34 -3.27
C GLU A 87 2.27 18.96 -1.81
N ILE A 88 2.47 17.68 -1.49
CA ILE A 88 2.90 17.28 -0.14
C ILE A 88 4.22 17.97 0.23
N HIS A 89 5.18 18.01 -0.71
CA HIS A 89 6.49 18.58 -0.43
C HIS A 89 6.43 20.08 -0.11
N GLU A 90 5.50 20.80 -0.73
CA GLU A 90 5.26 22.23 -0.53
C GLU A 90 4.27 22.54 0.60
N ASP A 91 3.53 21.54 1.09
CA ASP A 91 2.56 21.68 2.17
C ASP A 91 3.26 22.09 3.48
N LEU A 92 2.78 23.17 4.09
CA LEU A 92 3.28 23.70 5.36
C LEU A 92 3.11 22.69 6.50
N ASP A 93 2.03 21.91 6.49
CA ASP A 93 1.76 20.90 7.52
C ASP A 93 2.71 19.69 7.41
N CYS A 94 3.35 19.50 6.25
CA CYS A 94 4.31 18.42 6.03
C CYS A 94 5.77 18.82 6.29
N GLN A 95 6.07 20.08 6.61
CA GLN A 95 7.47 20.55 6.72
C GLN A 95 8.23 19.92 7.90
N GLU A 96 7.58 19.71 9.04
CA GLU A 96 8.24 19.06 10.19
C GLU A 96 8.51 17.57 9.89
N PHE A 97 7.57 16.89 9.22
CA PHE A 97 7.76 15.53 8.70
C PHE A 97 8.97 15.45 7.74
N ILE A 98 9.05 16.35 6.75
CA ILE A 98 10.16 16.42 5.79
C ILE A 98 11.49 16.65 6.52
N LYS A 99 11.51 17.55 7.51
CA LYS A 99 12.69 17.84 8.33
C LYS A 99 13.12 16.62 9.16
N ASN A 100 12.17 15.90 9.77
CA ASN A 100 12.44 14.68 10.54
C ASN A 100 12.96 13.54 9.66
N MET A 101 12.61 13.54 8.37
CA MET A 101 13.19 12.65 7.36
C MET A 101 14.55 13.10 6.82
N GLY A 102 15.14 14.17 7.36
CA GLY A 102 16.43 14.69 6.91
C GLY A 102 16.36 15.59 5.67
N ASN A 103 15.25 16.30 5.48
CA ASN A 103 14.99 17.21 4.35
C ASN A 103 15.03 16.51 2.98
N ILE A 104 14.42 15.33 2.89
CA ILE A 104 14.31 14.61 1.62
C ILE A 104 13.36 15.32 0.65
N ASN A 105 13.63 15.19 -0.64
CA ASN A 105 12.74 15.64 -1.70
C ASN A 105 11.81 14.49 -2.12
N PHE A 106 10.50 14.65 -1.90
CA PHE A 106 9.51 13.60 -2.17
C PHE A 106 9.33 13.29 -3.66
N VAL A 107 9.52 14.27 -4.53
CA VAL A 107 9.45 14.06 -5.98
C VAL A 107 10.66 13.24 -6.45
N GLU A 108 11.87 13.61 -6.00
CA GLU A 108 13.10 12.87 -6.35
C GLU A 108 13.12 11.47 -5.76
N LYS A 109 12.67 11.33 -4.50
CA LYS A 109 12.64 10.04 -3.79
C LYS A 109 11.46 9.15 -4.18
N LYS A 110 10.55 9.63 -5.02
CA LYS A 110 9.34 8.91 -5.43
C LYS A 110 8.58 8.42 -4.20
N TYR A 111 8.28 9.35 -3.30
CA TYR A 111 7.46 9.11 -2.11
C TYR A 111 6.18 8.40 -2.52
N PHE A 112 5.86 7.31 -1.83
CA PHE A 112 4.70 6.49 -2.12
C PHE A 112 4.02 6.10 -0.80
N GLU A 113 2.92 6.78 -0.49
CA GLU A 113 2.06 6.41 0.64
C GLU A 113 1.38 5.07 0.30
N PHE A 114 1.70 4.02 1.04
CA PHE A 114 1.24 2.66 0.76
C PHE A 114 -0.02 2.31 1.54
N ALA A 115 -0.06 2.71 2.81
CA ALA A 115 -1.17 2.39 3.69
C ALA A 115 -1.38 3.44 4.79
N GLY A 116 -2.58 3.48 5.35
CA GLY A 116 -2.89 4.22 6.57
C GLY A 116 -3.74 3.39 7.51
N ILE A 117 -3.32 3.30 8.77
CA ILE A 117 -3.96 2.49 9.82
C ILE A 117 -4.45 3.43 10.92
N ASN A 118 -5.49 3.00 11.64
CA ASN A 118 -6.07 3.74 12.76
C ASN A 118 -6.55 5.12 12.31
N GLU A 119 -7.52 5.14 11.40
CA GLU A 119 -8.07 6.37 10.79
C GLU A 119 -6.99 7.26 10.13
N HIS A 120 -5.96 6.62 9.56
CA HIS A 120 -4.81 7.26 8.91
C HIS A 120 -3.89 8.07 9.86
N MET A 121 -3.99 7.86 11.17
CA MET A 121 -3.04 8.44 12.14
C MET A 121 -1.65 7.83 12.01
N ILE A 122 -1.56 6.57 11.58
CA ILE A 122 -0.29 5.91 11.30
C ILE A 122 -0.21 5.63 9.80
N LYS A 123 0.72 6.30 9.13
CA LYS A 123 0.93 6.16 7.69
C LYS A 123 2.16 5.31 7.41
N TYR A 124 2.06 4.43 6.42
CA TYR A 124 3.14 3.59 5.96
C TYR A 124 3.49 3.96 4.52
N PHE A 125 4.77 4.20 4.25
CA PHE A 125 5.21 4.68 2.94
C PHE A 125 6.57 4.10 2.52
N MET A 126 6.85 4.18 1.22
CA MET A 126 8.12 3.80 0.60
C MET A 126 8.78 5.01 -0.07
N LEU A 127 10.11 4.96 -0.19
CA LEU A 127 10.89 5.86 -1.03
C LEU A 127 11.37 5.08 -2.25
N LEU A 128 10.50 4.95 -3.26
CA LEU A 128 10.69 3.97 -4.34
C LEU A 128 12.01 4.16 -5.12
N ALA A 129 12.52 5.40 -5.20
CA ALA A 129 13.79 5.69 -5.88
C ALA A 129 15.02 5.04 -5.21
N ASN A 130 14.94 4.66 -3.93
CA ASN A 130 16.06 4.02 -3.23
C ASN A 130 16.33 2.58 -3.70
N GLN A 131 15.36 1.95 -4.38
CA GLN A 131 15.47 0.57 -4.85
C GLN A 131 15.66 -0.49 -3.75
N ASP A 132 15.11 -0.22 -2.56
CA ASP A 132 15.05 -1.14 -1.44
C ASP A 132 13.59 -1.49 -1.06
N ASP A 133 13.41 -2.48 -0.18
CA ASP A 133 12.09 -2.96 0.25
C ASP A 133 11.59 -2.27 1.52
N ILE A 134 12.21 -1.16 1.95
CA ILE A 134 11.96 -0.56 3.26
C ILE A 134 10.59 0.14 3.27
N ILE A 135 9.82 -0.15 4.33
CA ILE A 135 8.64 0.60 4.72
C ILE A 135 9.00 1.49 5.90
N TYR A 136 8.62 2.75 5.80
CA TYR A 136 8.66 3.71 6.89
C TYR A 136 7.27 3.82 7.52
N GLU A 137 7.24 4.02 8.83
CA GLU A 137 6.05 4.36 9.60
C GLU A 137 6.14 5.82 10.04
N TRP A 138 5.10 6.60 9.75
CA TRP A 138 4.92 7.97 10.23
C TRP A 138 3.71 8.01 11.16
N ASP A 139 3.96 8.38 12.42
CA ASP A 139 2.91 8.75 13.36
C ASP A 139 2.59 10.23 13.17
N THR A 140 1.39 10.53 12.66
CA THR A 140 0.98 11.91 12.36
C THR A 140 0.58 12.71 13.59
N ASN A 141 0.41 12.08 14.76
CA ASN A 141 0.11 12.79 16.01
C ASN A 141 1.40 13.29 16.68
N GLU A 142 2.45 12.48 16.64
CA GLU A 142 3.75 12.80 17.25
C GLU A 142 4.76 13.37 16.24
N ASP A 143 4.43 13.36 14.95
CA ASP A 143 5.32 13.69 13.82
C ASP A 143 6.65 12.92 13.85
N THR A 144 6.60 11.68 14.31
CA THR A 144 7.78 10.81 14.36
C THR A 144 7.80 9.87 13.16
N VAL A 145 9.00 9.62 12.63
CA VAL A 145 9.21 8.68 11.53
C VAL A 145 10.27 7.68 11.91
N ARG A 146 10.03 6.41 11.59
CA ARG A 146 10.96 5.33 11.81
C ARG A 146 10.90 4.31 10.69
N GLU A 147 11.99 3.58 10.48
CA GLU A 147 11.95 2.35 9.70
C GLU A 147 11.06 1.33 10.41
N PHE A 148 10.07 0.80 9.69
CA PHE A 148 9.20 -0.25 10.19
C PHE A 148 9.82 -1.63 9.96
N GLY A 149 10.31 -1.86 8.74
CA GLY A 149 10.80 -3.15 8.26
C GLY A 149 10.65 -3.25 6.75
N THR A 150 10.50 -4.46 6.22
CA THR A 150 10.25 -4.65 4.78
C THR A 150 8.76 -4.58 4.44
N LEU A 151 8.41 -4.42 3.16
CA LEU A 151 7.03 -4.51 2.69
C LEU A 151 6.34 -5.81 3.13
N PHE A 152 7.01 -6.95 3.08
CA PHE A 152 6.43 -8.22 3.50
C PHE A 152 6.27 -8.31 5.01
N ASP A 153 7.13 -7.68 5.80
CA ASP A 153 6.93 -7.58 7.24
C ASP A 153 5.71 -6.73 7.56
N PHE A 154 5.51 -5.62 6.83
CA PHE A 154 4.30 -4.83 6.93
C PHE A 154 3.05 -5.63 6.56
N LEU A 155 3.04 -6.37 5.44
CA LEU A 155 1.87 -7.17 5.04
C LEU A 155 1.52 -8.25 6.08
N LYS A 156 2.52 -8.91 6.68
CA LYS A 156 2.30 -9.88 7.76
C LYS A 156 1.71 -9.18 8.99
N TYR A 157 2.27 -8.04 9.39
CA TYR A 157 1.77 -7.24 10.51
C TYR A 157 0.32 -6.81 10.27
N TYR A 158 0.04 -6.23 9.10
CA TYR A 158 -1.30 -5.81 8.71
C TYR A 158 -2.29 -6.97 8.84
N ARG A 159 -1.97 -8.17 8.33
CA ARG A 159 -2.82 -9.37 8.48
C ARG A 159 -3.11 -9.77 9.92
N GLN A 160 -2.22 -9.47 10.87
CA GLN A 160 -2.44 -9.76 12.29
C GLN A 160 -3.44 -8.80 12.94
N ILE A 161 -3.46 -7.54 12.49
CA ILE A 161 -4.23 -6.46 13.13
C ILE A 161 -5.50 -6.08 12.38
N ILE A 162 -5.65 -6.55 11.14
CA ILE A 162 -6.74 -6.16 10.27
C ILE A 162 -8.10 -6.45 10.90
N PHE A 163 -9.03 -5.50 10.77
CA PHE A 163 -10.38 -5.58 11.32
C PHE A 163 -11.40 -5.37 10.21
N SER A 164 -12.50 -6.13 10.22
CA SER A 164 -13.65 -5.81 9.38
C SER A 164 -14.90 -6.45 9.93
N ARG A 165 -15.98 -5.65 9.98
CA ARG A 165 -17.34 -6.12 10.28
C ARG A 165 -18.06 -6.65 9.03
N ILE A 166 -17.52 -6.36 7.85
CA ILE A 166 -18.08 -6.77 6.57
C ILE A 166 -17.52 -8.14 6.21
N THR A 167 -18.38 -9.04 5.73
CA THR A 167 -17.98 -10.42 5.43
C THR A 167 -17.51 -10.63 3.99
N GLY A 168 -17.67 -9.66 3.10
CA GLY A 168 -17.34 -9.84 1.67
C GLY A 168 -18.27 -10.83 0.94
N LYS A 169 -19.43 -11.18 1.53
CA LYS A 169 -20.45 -12.02 0.87
C LYS A 169 -21.16 -11.30 -0.26
N GLU A 170 -21.41 -10.00 -0.08
CA GLU A 170 -22.00 -9.13 -1.10
C GLU A 170 -20.93 -8.75 -2.13
N HIS A 171 -21.26 -8.92 -3.40
CA HIS A 171 -20.32 -8.74 -4.51
C HIS A 171 -19.79 -7.30 -4.61
N ASN A 172 -20.61 -6.32 -4.26
CA ASN A 172 -20.23 -4.90 -4.34
C ASN A 172 -19.09 -4.57 -3.37
N TYR A 173 -19.25 -4.92 -2.09
CA TYR A 173 -18.22 -4.70 -1.08
C TYR A 173 -16.94 -5.50 -1.35
N PHE A 174 -17.07 -6.71 -1.91
CA PHE A 174 -15.90 -7.50 -2.25
C PHE A 174 -15.01 -6.78 -3.27
N LYS A 175 -15.61 -6.30 -4.36
CA LYS A 175 -14.86 -5.61 -5.41
C LYS A 175 -14.20 -4.33 -4.90
N GLU A 176 -14.98 -3.48 -4.24
CA GLU A 176 -14.52 -2.20 -3.68
C GLU A 176 -13.32 -2.38 -2.75
N LEU A 177 -13.33 -3.42 -1.91
CA LEU A 177 -12.30 -3.60 -0.90
C LEU A 177 -11.09 -4.40 -1.37
N THR A 178 -11.16 -5.12 -2.49
CA THR A 178 -10.12 -6.11 -2.83
C THR A 178 -9.53 -5.94 -4.21
N THR A 179 -10.19 -5.20 -5.10
CA THR A 179 -9.77 -5.07 -6.49
C THR A 179 -8.93 -3.81 -6.62
N GLY A 180 -7.67 -3.99 -6.98
CA GLY A 180 -6.78 -2.89 -7.29
C GLY A 180 -7.19 -2.31 -8.63
N ARG A 181 -7.07 -0.99 -8.74
CA ARG A 181 -7.08 -0.31 -10.03
C ARG A 181 -5.63 -0.29 -10.50
N LEU A 182 -5.38 -0.16 -11.81
CA LEU A 182 -4.05 -0.36 -12.44
C LEU A 182 -3.05 0.72 -11.98
N LEU A 183 -2.67 0.59 -10.69
CA LEU A 183 -2.59 1.65 -9.67
C LEU A 183 -3.64 2.75 -9.80
#